data_AF-A0A137PH48-F1
#
_entry.id   AF-A0A137PH48-F1
#
_cell.length_a   1.000
_cell.length_b   1.000
_cell.length_c   1.000
_cell.angle_alpha   90.00
_cell.angle_beta   90.00
_cell.angle_gamma   90.00
#
_symmetry.space_group_name_H-M   'P 1'
#
loop_
_entity.id
_entity.type
_entity.pdbx_description
1 polymer ?
#
loop_
_entity_poly.entity_id
_entity_poly.type
_entity_poly.pdbx_seq_one_letter_code
_entity_poly.pdbx_strand_id
1 'polypeptide(L)'
;MKDFVQLLSYFTSQDLKLNLELLTDGVHIPQATEEFDTFSLQGTITLNSNATRLIKGVTIQFRGFIDRLKMNNCQNEKASIIENQLSLLNHPAQIPQGPSKFAFELALPRSLPPSVNSEFFKLNYQLTATVETESNKLTQTIPVKVFNPYLIPRNGALSNTFNHSGTADNQIDYAVEFPTRFIENKENSQFSILLKPKSNIIIDFVSACVFQKVIVFTRQNLSTEELPQTITLSQYTHHIENKKRQPEYEIKFKLPISGNRPQKFILPSVDSSHFDIQHTIKITIKYQLEENPFAQSYQFEVPIAISTEESSISAELPNYLQINNGPHCFHNAELPPNYTSLTV
;
A
#
# COMPACT_ATOMS: atom_id res chain seq x y z
N MET A 1 -46.25 15.27 -17.24
CA MET A 1 -46.75 15.89 -15.98
C MET A 1 -46.30 15.13 -14.72
N LYS A 2 -46.03 13.81 -14.79
CA LYS A 2 -45.43 13.05 -13.68
C LYS A 2 -43.94 13.35 -13.44
N ASP A 3 -43.21 13.78 -14.47
CA ASP A 3 -41.76 14.06 -14.37
C ASP A 3 -41.42 15.37 -13.65
N PHE A 4 -42.35 16.33 -13.61
CA PHE A 4 -42.18 17.61 -12.90
C PHE A 4 -42.36 17.47 -11.39
N VAL A 5 -43.16 16.49 -10.94
CA VAL A 5 -43.37 16.19 -9.51
C VAL A 5 -42.14 15.51 -8.91
N GLN A 6 -41.43 14.67 -9.68
CA GLN A 6 -40.14 14.11 -9.26
C GLN A 6 -39.06 15.20 -9.17
N LEU A 7 -39.02 16.16 -10.09
CA LEU A 7 -38.10 17.30 -9.99
C LEU A 7 -38.44 18.24 -8.82
N LEU A 8 -39.72 18.48 -8.51
CA LEU A 8 -40.13 19.28 -7.34
C LEU A 8 -39.82 18.58 -6.01
N SER A 9 -39.78 17.24 -5.97
CA SER A 9 -39.35 16.49 -4.78
C SER A 9 -37.85 16.63 -4.46
N TYR A 10 -37.05 17.14 -5.40
CA TYR A 10 -35.65 17.55 -5.15
C TYR A 10 -35.55 19.01 -4.67
N PHE A 11 -36.59 19.82 -4.84
CA PHE A 11 -36.66 21.22 -4.40
C PHE A 11 -37.37 21.41 -3.05
N THR A 12 -37.79 20.33 -2.38
CA THR A 12 -38.05 20.40 -0.94
C THR A 12 -36.73 20.72 -0.27
N SER A 13 -36.59 21.96 0.19
CA SER A 13 -35.53 22.43 1.06
C SER A 13 -35.20 21.34 2.07
N GLN A 14 -34.06 20.67 1.91
CA GLN A 14 -33.58 19.73 2.91
C GLN A 14 -33.34 20.55 4.17
N ASP A 15 -34.28 20.46 5.10
CA ASP A 15 -34.25 21.21 6.35
C ASP A 15 -33.08 20.83 7.26
N LEU A 16 -32.40 19.73 6.93
CA LEU A 16 -31.19 19.26 7.59
C LEU A 16 -30.19 18.85 6.51
N LYS A 17 -29.00 19.44 6.52
CA LYS A 17 -27.87 19.10 5.65
C LYS A 17 -26.79 18.42 6.48
N LEU A 18 -26.18 17.37 5.91
CA LEU A 18 -25.13 16.59 6.53
C LEU A 18 -23.84 16.74 5.72
N ASN A 19 -22.77 17.17 6.37
CA ASN A 19 -21.43 17.20 5.82
C ASN A 19 -20.49 16.34 6.69
N LEU A 20 -19.55 15.65 6.03
CA LEU A 20 -18.60 14.74 6.65
C LEU A 20 -17.20 15.07 6.12
N GLU A 21 -16.29 15.35 7.04
CA GLU A 21 -14.92 15.74 6.72
C GLU A 21 -13.94 14.94 7.60
N LEU A 22 -12.85 14.47 7.00
CA LEU A 22 -11.71 13.91 7.73
C LEU A 22 -10.76 15.03 8.14
N LEU A 23 -9.99 14.80 9.20
CA LEU A 23 -8.95 15.73 9.61
C LEU A 23 -7.75 15.73 8.65
N THR A 24 -7.55 14.62 7.93
CA THR A 24 -6.44 14.38 7.00
C THR A 24 -6.95 13.99 5.62
N ASP A 25 -6.14 14.19 4.58
CA ASP A 25 -6.48 13.88 3.17
C ASP A 25 -6.51 12.37 2.84
N GLY A 26 -6.63 11.54 3.87
CA GLY A 26 -6.58 10.08 3.80
C GLY A 26 -6.15 9.46 5.12
N VAL A 27 -5.96 8.15 5.10
CA VAL A 27 -5.50 7.36 6.23
C VAL A 27 -4.02 7.03 5.99
N HIS A 28 -3.15 7.67 6.76
CA HIS A 28 -1.73 7.32 6.83
C HIS A 28 -1.54 6.48 8.07
N ILE A 29 -1.23 5.21 7.89
CA ILE A 29 -1.01 4.32 9.02
C ILE A 29 0.29 4.75 9.70
N PRO A 30 0.30 4.98 11.02
CA PRO A 30 1.52 5.37 11.74
C PRO A 30 2.41 4.16 12.03
N GLN A 31 3.68 4.42 12.38
CA GLN A 31 4.61 3.37 12.82
C GLN A 31 4.07 2.68 14.06
N ALA A 32 4.19 1.35 14.10
CA ALA A 32 3.80 0.55 15.26
C ALA A 32 4.56 1.01 16.50
N THR A 33 3.82 1.24 17.58
CA THR A 33 4.37 1.42 18.93
C THR A 33 4.01 0.18 19.73
N GLU A 34 4.82 -0.19 20.72
CA GLU A 34 4.63 -1.43 21.51
C GLU A 34 3.27 -1.49 22.22
N GLU A 35 2.60 -0.35 22.38
CA GLU A 35 1.41 -0.19 23.22
C GLU A 35 0.08 -0.33 22.47
N PHE A 36 0.03 -0.19 21.14
CA PHE A 36 -1.25 -0.08 20.42
C PHE A 36 -1.28 -0.78 19.06
N ASP A 37 -2.16 -1.78 18.92
CA ASP A 37 -2.44 -2.49 17.65
C ASP A 37 -3.37 -1.70 16.71
N THR A 38 -4.02 -0.65 17.23
CA THR A 38 -4.94 0.23 16.50
C THR A 38 -4.41 1.65 16.43
N PHE A 39 -4.94 2.42 15.47
CA PHE A 39 -4.75 3.86 15.39
C PHE A 39 -6.10 4.56 15.20
N SER A 40 -6.13 5.86 15.46
CA SER A 40 -7.35 6.66 15.45
C SER A 40 -7.56 7.40 14.13
N LEU A 41 -8.70 7.18 13.48
CA LEU A 41 -9.19 8.00 12.38
C LEU A 41 -10.11 9.09 12.92
N GLN A 42 -9.72 10.35 12.73
CA GLN A 42 -10.44 11.50 13.26
C GLN A 42 -11.09 12.33 12.16
N GLY A 43 -12.22 12.95 12.50
CA GLY A 43 -12.92 13.86 11.61
C GLY A 43 -14.09 14.55 12.28
N THR A 44 -14.87 15.28 11.48
CA THR A 44 -16.01 16.05 11.95
C THR A 44 -17.22 15.82 11.07
N ILE A 45 -18.38 15.69 11.72
CA ILE A 45 -19.69 15.77 11.08
C ILE A 45 -20.27 17.15 11.35
N THR A 46 -20.72 17.84 10.30
CA THR A 46 -21.47 19.09 10.44
C THR A 46 -22.91 18.88 10.00
N LEU A 47 -23.84 19.10 10.93
CA LEU A 47 -25.28 19.13 10.69
C LEU A 47 -25.76 20.56 10.63
N ASN A 48 -26.29 21.00 9.50
CA ASN A 48 -26.89 22.32 9.37
C ASN A 48 -28.41 22.20 9.30
N SER A 49 -29.10 22.69 10.32
CA SER A 49 -30.55 22.57 10.44
C SER A 49 -31.24 23.93 10.34
N ASN A 50 -32.35 24.01 9.62
CA ASN A 50 -33.14 25.24 9.52
C ASN A 50 -34.03 25.48 10.75
N ALA A 51 -34.17 24.48 11.63
CA ALA A 51 -34.93 24.55 12.89
C ALA A 51 -34.33 23.60 13.94
N THR A 52 -34.70 23.77 15.21
CA THR A 52 -34.33 22.80 16.26
C THR A 52 -34.93 21.43 15.94
N ARG A 53 -34.13 20.36 16.01
CA ARG A 53 -34.55 18.99 15.64
C ARG A 53 -34.07 17.96 16.64
N LEU A 54 -34.86 16.90 16.82
CA LEU A 54 -34.44 15.71 17.56
C LEU A 54 -33.70 14.75 16.62
N ILE A 55 -32.45 14.44 16.97
CA ILE A 55 -31.62 13.41 16.33
C ILE A 55 -31.65 12.18 17.21
N LYS A 56 -32.07 11.02 16.66
CA LYS A 56 -32.13 9.74 17.38
C LYS A 56 -30.75 9.09 17.52
N GLY A 57 -29.93 9.22 16.48
CA GLY A 57 -28.62 8.58 16.43
C GLY A 57 -27.74 9.16 15.34
N VAL A 58 -26.44 9.13 15.60
CA VAL A 58 -25.40 9.47 14.64
C VAL A 58 -24.40 8.33 14.63
N THR A 59 -24.20 7.72 13.47
CA THR A 59 -23.30 6.59 13.28
C THR A 59 -22.27 6.93 12.22
N ILE A 60 -21.00 6.65 12.52
CA ILE A 60 -19.90 6.66 11.56
C ILE A 60 -19.54 5.21 11.22
N GLN A 61 -19.34 4.94 9.94
CA GLN A 61 -18.97 3.62 9.48
C GLN A 61 -17.83 3.68 8.46
N PHE A 62 -16.75 2.95 8.74
CA PHE A 62 -15.64 2.76 7.82
C PHE A 62 -15.74 1.38 7.20
N ARG A 63 -15.77 1.32 5.86
CA ARG A 63 -15.83 0.05 5.11
C ARG A 63 -14.74 -0.01 4.06
N GLY A 64 -14.10 -1.16 3.94
CA GLY A 64 -13.16 -1.48 2.86
C GLY A 64 -13.70 -2.61 2.01
N PHE A 65 -13.63 -2.46 0.68
CA PHE A 65 -14.10 -3.46 -0.26
C PHE A 65 -13.02 -3.79 -1.28
N ILE A 66 -12.76 -5.08 -1.44
CA ILE A 66 -11.94 -5.62 -2.53
C ILE A 66 -12.85 -6.10 -3.66
N ASP A 67 -12.60 -5.61 -4.87
CA ASP A 67 -13.29 -5.97 -6.11
C ASP A 67 -12.30 -6.73 -7.01
N ARG A 68 -12.58 -8.01 -7.26
CA ARG A 68 -11.73 -8.89 -8.06
C ARG A 68 -12.13 -8.80 -9.54
N LEU A 69 -11.18 -8.42 -10.40
CA LEU A 69 -11.40 -8.32 -11.84
C LEU A 69 -10.99 -9.64 -12.50
N LYS A 70 -11.93 -10.58 -12.67
CA LYS A 70 -11.64 -11.86 -13.37
C LYS A 70 -11.62 -11.63 -14.88
N MET A 71 -10.49 -11.94 -15.53
CA MET A 71 -10.34 -11.80 -16.99
C MET A 71 -11.17 -12.79 -17.81
N ASN A 72 -11.62 -13.91 -17.22
CA ASN A 72 -12.31 -14.97 -17.95
C ASN A 72 -13.71 -15.19 -17.37
N ASN A 73 -14.70 -14.45 -17.86
CA ASN A 73 -16.14 -14.74 -17.81
C ASN A 73 -16.68 -15.44 -16.55
N CYS A 74 -16.72 -14.76 -15.41
CA CYS A 74 -17.86 -14.81 -14.47
C CYS A 74 -17.58 -13.93 -13.23
N GLN A 75 -18.42 -12.90 -13.10
CA GLN A 75 -18.72 -12.11 -11.90
C GLN A 75 -17.54 -11.41 -11.19
N ASN A 76 -17.60 -10.07 -11.18
CA ASN A 76 -16.85 -9.26 -10.23
C ASN A 76 -17.25 -9.67 -8.82
N GLU A 77 -16.32 -10.25 -8.07
CA GLU A 77 -16.55 -10.63 -6.69
C GLU A 77 -16.14 -9.47 -5.79
N LYS A 78 -17.14 -8.78 -5.23
CA LYS A 78 -16.93 -7.73 -4.24
C LYS A 78 -17.01 -8.32 -2.84
N ALA A 79 -15.90 -8.32 -2.11
CA ALA A 79 -15.85 -8.75 -0.72
C ALA A 79 -15.55 -7.55 0.20
N SER A 80 -16.26 -7.45 1.32
CA SER A 80 -15.85 -6.56 2.41
C SER A 80 -14.57 -7.12 3.03
N ILE A 81 -13.59 -6.27 3.35
CA ILE A 81 -12.38 -6.67 4.10
C ILE A 81 -12.38 -6.12 5.52
N ILE A 82 -13.07 -5.00 5.76
CA ILE A 82 -13.23 -4.37 7.05
C ILE A 82 -14.59 -3.65 7.11
N GLU A 83 -15.22 -3.72 8.27
CA GLU A 83 -16.43 -2.98 8.59
C GLU A 83 -16.37 -2.55 10.06
N ASN A 84 -15.96 -1.31 10.30
CA ASN A 84 -15.88 -0.73 11.63
C ASN A 84 -16.98 0.33 11.77
N GLN A 85 -17.65 0.35 12.92
CA GLN A 85 -18.76 1.25 13.18
C GLN A 85 -18.59 1.93 14.55
N LEU A 86 -18.91 3.21 14.62
CA LEU A 86 -18.92 4.03 15.83
C LEU A 86 -20.26 4.73 15.97
N SER A 87 -20.93 4.57 17.11
CA SER A 87 -22.09 5.38 17.47
C SER A 87 -21.63 6.60 18.26
N LEU A 88 -21.88 7.80 17.74
CA LEU A 88 -21.54 9.07 18.42
C LEU A 88 -22.62 9.52 19.40
N LEU A 89 -23.87 9.15 19.12
CA LEU A 89 -25.00 9.43 20.00
C LEU A 89 -25.63 8.10 20.41
N ASN A 90 -25.58 7.81 21.70
CA ASN A 90 -26.23 6.62 22.26
C ASN A 90 -27.70 6.88 22.61
N HIS A 91 -28.09 8.15 22.70
CA HIS A 91 -29.41 8.59 23.15
C HIS A 91 -29.87 9.74 22.24
N PRO A 92 -31.19 9.89 22.01
CA PRO A 92 -31.70 11.00 21.23
C PRO A 92 -31.30 12.36 21.81
N ALA A 93 -30.83 13.27 20.96
CA ALA A 93 -30.39 14.60 21.35
C ALA A 93 -31.05 15.68 20.48
N GLN A 94 -31.41 16.80 21.09
CA GLN A 94 -31.88 17.97 20.34
C GLN A 94 -30.69 18.75 19.81
N ILE A 95 -30.69 19.02 18.50
CA ILE A 95 -29.75 19.95 17.87
C ILE A 95 -30.44 21.30 17.66
N PRO A 96 -29.78 22.42 17.96
CA PRO A 96 -30.34 23.74 17.71
C PRO A 96 -30.45 24.04 16.21
N GLN A 97 -31.23 25.07 15.87
CA GLN A 97 -31.17 25.69 14.55
C GLN A 97 -29.75 26.20 14.27
N GLY A 98 -29.29 26.00 13.03
CA GLY A 98 -27.95 26.37 12.56
C GLY A 98 -26.98 25.18 12.51
N PRO A 99 -25.66 25.44 12.45
CA PRO A 99 -24.63 24.41 12.36
C PRO A 99 -24.34 23.78 13.72
N SER A 100 -24.44 22.46 13.81
CA SER A 100 -24.00 21.63 14.92
C SER A 100 -22.85 20.74 14.46
N LYS A 101 -21.76 20.68 15.23
CA LYS A 101 -20.57 19.90 14.89
C LYS A 101 -20.38 18.75 15.86
N PHE A 102 -20.08 17.56 15.33
CA PHE A 102 -19.76 16.36 16.10
C PHE A 102 -18.38 15.86 15.66
N ALA A 103 -17.39 15.97 16.54
CA ALA A 103 -16.12 15.32 16.32
C ALA A 103 -16.26 13.80 16.52
N PHE A 104 -15.48 13.03 15.78
CA PHE A 104 -15.41 11.58 15.96
C PHE A 104 -13.97 11.09 15.96
N GLU A 105 -13.79 9.95 16.63
CA GLU A 105 -12.54 9.22 16.65
C GLU A 105 -12.85 7.72 16.51
N LEU A 106 -12.49 7.14 15.37
CA LEU A 106 -12.75 5.74 15.05
C LEU A 106 -11.44 4.96 15.11
N ALA A 107 -11.37 3.95 15.99
CA ALA A 107 -10.23 3.05 16.05
C ALA A 107 -10.22 2.08 14.84
N LEU A 108 -9.09 2.03 14.14
CA LEU A 108 -8.84 1.18 12.98
C LEU A 108 -7.57 0.32 13.18
N PRO A 109 -7.52 -0.90 12.61
CA PRO A 109 -6.36 -1.77 12.77
C PRO A 109 -5.19 -1.31 11.90
N ARG A 110 -3.96 -1.43 12.42
CA ARG A 110 -2.73 -1.10 11.67
C ARG A 110 -2.44 -2.05 10.51
N SER A 111 -3.07 -3.23 10.49
CA SER A 111 -2.97 -4.21 9.41
C SER A 111 -3.78 -3.83 8.16
N LEU A 112 -4.39 -2.64 8.12
CA LEU A 112 -5.17 -2.16 6.99
C LEU A 112 -4.32 -2.09 5.72
N PRO A 113 -4.65 -2.83 4.64
CA PRO A 113 -3.89 -2.75 3.40
C PRO A 113 -4.03 -1.41 2.69
N PRO A 114 -3.02 -0.98 1.92
CA PRO A 114 -3.10 0.26 1.14
C PRO A 114 -4.22 0.18 0.10
N SER A 115 -4.78 1.34 -0.28
CA SER A 115 -5.72 1.42 -1.39
C SER A 115 -5.04 1.02 -2.70
N VAL A 116 -5.71 0.16 -3.47
CA VAL A 116 -5.18 -0.35 -4.75
C VAL A 116 -6.18 -0.08 -5.86
N ASN A 117 -5.72 0.50 -6.95
CA ASN A 117 -6.52 0.64 -8.18
C ASN A 117 -5.73 0.07 -9.34
N SER A 118 -5.85 -1.25 -9.53
CA SER A 118 -5.07 -2.01 -10.51
C SER A 118 -5.97 -2.71 -11.54
N GLU A 119 -5.35 -3.25 -12.57
CA GLU A 119 -6.04 -4.13 -13.53
C GLU A 119 -6.33 -5.54 -12.96
N PHE A 120 -5.68 -5.91 -11.85
CA PHE A 120 -5.85 -7.22 -11.20
C PHE A 120 -6.99 -7.22 -10.18
N PHE A 121 -7.03 -6.19 -9.34
CA PHE A 121 -8.08 -5.96 -8.35
C PHE A 121 -8.14 -4.48 -7.94
N LYS A 122 -9.25 -4.11 -7.32
CA LYS A 122 -9.44 -2.78 -6.71
C LYS A 122 -9.75 -2.93 -5.23
N LEU A 123 -9.05 -2.19 -4.39
CA LEU A 123 -9.32 -2.07 -2.97
C LEU A 123 -9.63 -0.61 -2.65
N ASN A 124 -10.88 -0.33 -2.32
CA ASN A 124 -11.38 1.01 -2.01
C ASN A 124 -11.95 1.06 -0.60
N TYR A 125 -11.76 2.19 0.08
CA TYR A 125 -12.37 2.46 1.36
C TYR A 125 -13.37 3.61 1.27
N GLN A 126 -14.37 3.57 2.13
CA GLN A 126 -15.37 4.61 2.26
C GLN A 126 -15.68 4.86 3.72
N LEU A 127 -15.93 6.12 4.04
CA LEU A 127 -16.45 6.55 5.32
C LEU A 127 -17.88 7.06 5.14
N THR A 128 -18.81 6.49 5.87
CA THR A 128 -20.23 6.81 5.80
C THR A 128 -20.69 7.37 7.14
N ALA A 129 -21.21 8.60 7.13
CA ALA A 129 -21.95 9.19 8.23
C ALA A 129 -23.44 8.97 8.01
N THR A 130 -24.12 8.51 9.05
CA THR A 130 -25.55 8.24 9.06
C THR A 130 -26.18 8.99 10.22
N VAL A 131 -27.19 9.81 9.93
CA VAL A 131 -27.92 10.59 10.93
C VAL A 131 -29.39 10.23 10.86
N GLU A 132 -29.90 9.70 11.96
CA GLU A 132 -31.28 9.25 12.08
C GLU A 132 -32.09 10.30 12.83
N THR A 133 -33.19 10.75 12.23
CA THR A 133 -34.16 11.67 12.82
C THR A 133 -35.49 10.95 13.05
N GLU A 134 -36.51 11.64 13.55
CA GLU A 134 -37.82 11.00 13.76
C GLU A 134 -38.47 10.49 12.48
N SER A 135 -38.34 11.23 11.39
CA SER A 135 -39.03 10.97 10.12
C SER A 135 -38.11 10.48 9.01
N ASN A 136 -36.80 10.74 9.09
CA ASN A 136 -35.86 10.53 7.98
C ASN A 136 -34.49 10.03 8.44
N LYS A 137 -33.77 9.41 7.51
CA LYS A 137 -32.38 8.98 7.65
C LYS A 137 -31.53 9.70 6.60
N LEU A 138 -30.56 10.49 7.04
CA LEU A 138 -29.60 11.15 6.17
C LEU A 138 -28.30 10.36 6.14
N THR A 139 -27.73 10.20 4.96
CA THR A 139 -26.46 9.47 4.78
C THR A 139 -25.53 10.28 3.89
N GLN A 140 -24.29 10.44 4.32
CA GLN A 140 -23.22 11.05 3.53
C GLN A 140 -22.06 10.06 3.48
N THR A 141 -21.53 9.79 2.29
CA THR A 141 -20.41 8.88 2.09
C THR A 141 -19.29 9.59 1.36
N ILE A 142 -18.06 9.46 1.86
CA ILE A 142 -16.85 9.97 1.21
C ILE A 142 -15.87 8.82 0.93
N PRO A 143 -15.18 8.82 -0.22
CA PRO A 143 -14.10 7.87 -0.48
C PRO A 143 -12.90 8.18 0.41
N VAL A 144 -12.18 7.15 0.84
CA VAL A 144 -10.96 7.29 1.67
C VAL A 144 -9.82 6.53 1.01
N LYS A 145 -8.66 7.18 0.89
CA LYS A 145 -7.41 6.53 0.48
C LYS A 145 -6.64 6.10 1.72
N VAL A 146 -6.11 4.88 1.70
CA VAL A 146 -5.29 4.30 2.77
C VAL A 146 -3.88 4.10 2.24
N PHE A 147 -2.89 4.50 3.03
CA PHE A 147 -1.46 4.33 2.77
C PHE A 147 -0.86 3.53 3.91
N ASN A 148 -0.17 2.42 3.59
CA ASN A 148 0.46 1.55 4.58
C ASN A 148 1.87 1.11 4.14
N PRO A 149 2.92 1.86 4.50
CA PRO A 149 4.29 1.51 4.15
C PRO A 149 4.81 0.31 4.97
N TYR A 150 4.14 -0.06 6.07
CA TYR A 150 4.62 -1.08 7.00
C TYR A 150 4.26 -2.51 6.60
N LEU A 151 3.45 -2.68 5.56
CA LEU A 151 3.18 -3.99 4.96
C LEU A 151 4.20 -4.37 3.88
N ILE A 152 5.22 -3.55 3.64
CA ILE A 152 6.32 -3.92 2.74
C ILE A 152 7.18 -4.99 3.42
N PRO A 153 7.29 -6.20 2.85
CA PRO A 153 8.02 -7.28 3.49
C PRO A 153 9.50 -6.92 3.64
N ARG A 154 10.04 -7.10 4.86
CA ARG A 154 11.48 -7.01 5.17
C ARG A 154 12.15 -5.68 4.80
N ASN A 155 11.43 -4.55 4.86
CA ASN A 155 11.90 -3.23 4.43
C ASN A 155 13.38 -2.94 4.82
N GLY A 156 13.73 -3.04 6.11
CA GLY A 156 15.10 -2.75 6.59
C GLY A 156 16.22 -3.69 6.09
N ALA A 157 15.92 -4.95 5.75
CA ALA A 157 16.91 -5.90 5.23
C ALA A 157 17.08 -5.80 3.69
N LEU A 158 16.14 -5.15 3.01
CA LEU A 158 16.16 -4.95 1.57
C LEU A 158 16.84 -3.63 1.19
N SER A 159 16.92 -2.64 2.10
CA SER A 159 17.60 -1.36 1.85
C SER A 159 19.13 -1.46 1.82
N ASN A 160 19.72 -2.56 2.30
CA ASN A 160 21.17 -2.75 2.33
C ASN A 160 21.69 -3.36 1.03
N THR A 161 22.98 -3.15 0.76
CA THR A 161 23.70 -3.80 -0.33
C THR A 161 23.59 -5.32 -0.20
N PHE A 162 23.23 -5.96 -1.31
CA PHE A 162 23.04 -7.40 -1.39
C PHE A 162 24.13 -8.01 -2.25
N ASN A 163 24.88 -8.94 -1.64
CA ASN A 163 25.91 -9.72 -2.29
C ASN A 163 25.55 -11.21 -2.17
N HIS A 164 25.57 -11.91 -3.30
CA HIS A 164 25.35 -13.35 -3.31
C HIS A 164 26.24 -14.01 -4.36
N SER A 165 26.85 -15.13 -4.01
CA SER A 165 27.67 -15.92 -4.91
C SER A 165 27.25 -17.38 -4.90
N GLY A 166 27.55 -18.07 -5.99
CA GLY A 166 27.22 -19.48 -6.16
C GLY A 166 27.86 -20.04 -7.42
N THR A 167 27.43 -21.25 -7.78
CA THR A 167 27.95 -21.98 -8.94
C THR A 167 26.80 -22.50 -9.79
N ALA A 168 26.80 -22.20 -11.09
CA ALA A 168 25.86 -22.77 -12.04
C ALA A 168 26.38 -24.13 -12.50
N ASP A 169 25.76 -25.22 -12.02
CA ASP A 169 26.08 -26.62 -12.38
C ASP A 169 27.58 -26.98 -12.24
N ASN A 170 28.28 -26.33 -11.30
CA ASN A 170 29.74 -26.40 -11.16
C ASN A 170 30.52 -26.01 -12.43
N GLN A 171 29.93 -25.28 -13.36
CA GLN A 171 30.54 -24.84 -14.62
C GLN A 171 30.91 -23.35 -14.63
N ILE A 172 30.14 -22.53 -13.92
CA ILE A 172 30.31 -21.07 -13.87
C ILE A 172 30.18 -20.61 -12.43
N ASP A 173 31.23 -20.04 -11.87
CA ASP A 173 31.12 -19.33 -10.60
C ASP A 173 30.51 -17.96 -10.88
N TYR A 174 29.52 -17.56 -10.08
CA TYR A 174 28.88 -16.26 -10.23
C TYR A 174 28.87 -15.49 -8.92
N ALA A 175 28.89 -14.16 -9.02
CA ALA A 175 28.62 -13.25 -7.92
C ALA A 175 27.71 -12.12 -8.41
N VAL A 176 26.67 -11.80 -7.66
CA VAL A 176 25.80 -10.64 -7.89
C VAL A 176 25.98 -9.63 -6.79
N GLU A 177 25.97 -8.35 -7.17
CA GLU A 177 26.06 -7.21 -6.26
C GLU A 177 24.98 -6.19 -6.63
N PHE A 178 24.02 -6.02 -5.73
CA PHE A 178 22.90 -5.10 -5.88
C PHE A 178 23.04 -4.00 -4.82
N PRO A 179 23.03 -2.71 -5.18
CA PRO A 179 23.15 -1.61 -4.22
C PRO A 179 22.08 -1.64 -3.13
N THR A 180 20.87 -2.01 -3.53
CA THR A 180 19.68 -2.21 -2.69
C THR A 180 18.78 -3.25 -3.36
N ARG A 181 17.97 -3.95 -2.57
CA ARG A 181 16.85 -4.79 -3.04
C ARG A 181 15.49 -4.12 -2.82
N PHE A 182 15.47 -2.92 -2.27
CA PHE A 182 14.32 -2.04 -2.23
C PHE A 182 14.45 -1.04 -3.37
N ILE A 183 13.50 -1.06 -4.31
CA ILE A 183 13.53 -0.25 -5.51
C ILE A 183 12.36 0.74 -5.47
N GLU A 184 12.67 2.03 -5.51
CA GLU A 184 11.63 3.05 -5.64
C GLU A 184 11.14 3.15 -7.08
N ASN A 185 9.84 3.39 -7.25
CA ASN A 185 9.26 3.62 -8.57
C ASN A 185 9.93 4.85 -9.20
N LYS A 186 10.58 4.66 -10.36
CA LYS A 186 11.45 5.60 -11.12
C LYS A 186 12.95 5.54 -10.79
N GLU A 187 13.37 4.75 -9.81
CA GLU A 187 14.79 4.58 -9.54
C GLU A 187 15.47 3.76 -10.65
N ASN A 188 16.64 4.22 -11.09
CA ASN A 188 17.48 3.53 -12.07
C ASN A 188 18.67 2.87 -11.39
N SER A 189 18.37 1.99 -10.43
CA SER A 189 19.38 1.18 -9.74
C SER A 189 20.20 0.37 -10.75
N GLN A 190 21.53 0.40 -10.59
CA GLN A 190 22.48 -0.31 -11.44
C GLN A 190 22.92 -1.59 -10.71
N PHE A 191 22.65 -2.72 -11.32
CA PHE A 191 23.00 -4.05 -10.82
C PHE A 191 24.21 -4.58 -11.57
N SER A 192 25.02 -5.40 -10.89
CA SER A 192 26.14 -6.10 -11.52
C SER A 192 26.07 -7.60 -11.27
N ILE A 193 26.55 -8.36 -12.26
CA ILE A 193 26.84 -9.78 -12.14
C ILE A 193 28.24 -10.06 -12.69
N LEU A 194 29.04 -10.76 -11.91
CA LEU A 194 30.35 -11.25 -12.28
C LEU A 194 30.24 -12.76 -12.55
N LEU A 195 30.71 -13.20 -13.71
CA LEU A 195 30.73 -14.61 -14.11
C LEU A 195 32.15 -15.07 -14.37
N LYS A 196 32.53 -16.23 -13.82
CA LYS A 196 33.83 -16.89 -14.02
C LYS A 196 33.59 -18.30 -14.57
N PRO A 197 33.47 -18.45 -15.90
CA PRO A 197 33.26 -19.75 -16.51
C PRO A 197 34.54 -20.61 -16.47
N LYS A 198 34.37 -21.93 -16.43
CA LYS A 198 35.46 -22.87 -16.71
C LYS A 198 35.94 -22.76 -18.16
N SER A 199 37.14 -23.27 -18.42
CA SER A 199 37.85 -23.11 -19.71
C SER A 199 37.14 -23.68 -20.94
N ASN A 200 36.23 -24.64 -20.76
CA ASN A 200 35.46 -25.30 -21.81
C ASN A 200 34.01 -24.77 -21.95
N ILE A 201 33.70 -23.66 -21.28
CA ILE A 201 32.35 -23.07 -21.25
C ILE A 201 32.32 -21.79 -22.07
N ILE A 202 31.30 -21.69 -22.93
CA ILE A 202 31.00 -20.49 -23.70
C ILE A 202 29.66 -19.95 -23.21
N ILE A 203 29.66 -18.73 -22.67
CA ILE A 203 28.43 -18.06 -22.24
C ILE A 203 27.83 -17.35 -23.46
N ASP A 204 26.55 -17.63 -23.76
CA ASP A 204 25.84 -17.03 -24.90
C ASP A 204 25.22 -15.68 -24.52
N PHE A 205 24.44 -15.65 -23.44
CA PHE A 205 23.83 -14.43 -22.94
C PHE A 205 23.49 -14.53 -21.46
N VAL A 206 23.30 -13.35 -20.86
CA VAL A 206 22.71 -13.19 -19.54
C VAL A 206 21.47 -12.34 -19.66
N SER A 207 20.37 -12.80 -19.07
CA SER A 207 19.12 -12.06 -19.01
C SER A 207 18.70 -11.83 -17.56
N ALA A 208 18.20 -10.64 -17.26
CA ALA A 208 17.62 -10.29 -15.98
C ALA A 208 16.19 -9.78 -16.20
N CYS A 209 15.23 -10.34 -15.48
CA CYS A 209 13.81 -9.99 -15.59
C CYS A 209 13.22 -9.69 -14.21
N VAL A 210 12.51 -8.56 -14.08
CA VAL A 210 11.71 -8.26 -12.90
C VAL A 210 10.33 -8.88 -13.09
N PHE A 211 9.90 -9.71 -12.16
CA PHE A 211 8.55 -10.27 -12.11
C PHE A 211 7.77 -9.68 -10.94
N GLN A 212 6.50 -9.36 -11.17
CA GLN A 212 5.51 -9.06 -10.14
C GLN A 212 4.51 -10.21 -10.10
N LYS A 213 4.38 -10.83 -8.93
CA LYS A 213 3.40 -11.87 -8.63
C LYS A 213 2.31 -11.28 -7.75
N VAL A 214 1.06 -11.36 -8.19
CA VAL A 214 -0.11 -10.88 -7.46
C VAL A 214 -0.99 -12.06 -7.09
N ILE A 215 -1.29 -12.17 -5.80
CA ILE A 215 -2.16 -13.21 -5.23
C ILE A 215 -3.28 -12.49 -4.49
N VAL A 216 -4.54 -12.80 -4.78
CA VAL A 216 -5.69 -12.28 -4.05
C VAL A 216 -6.38 -13.45 -3.35
N PHE A 217 -6.49 -13.40 -2.03
CA PHE A 217 -7.03 -14.51 -1.25
C PHE A 217 -8.57 -14.49 -1.28
N THR A 218 -9.18 -15.66 -1.51
CA THR A 218 -10.65 -15.81 -1.50
C THR A 218 -11.15 -16.25 -0.13
N ARG A 219 -12.27 -15.67 0.33
CA ARG A 219 -12.88 -16.04 1.62
C ARG A 219 -13.44 -17.46 1.63
N GLN A 220 -13.72 -18.03 0.46
CA GLN A 220 -14.42 -19.31 0.36
C GLN A 220 -13.51 -20.51 0.57
N ASN A 221 -12.19 -20.38 0.45
CA ASN A 221 -11.24 -21.42 0.85
C ASN A 221 -9.87 -20.79 1.14
N LEU A 222 -9.48 -20.70 2.41
CA LEU A 222 -8.11 -20.34 2.85
C LEU A 222 -7.03 -21.29 2.28
N SER A 223 -7.42 -22.37 1.59
CA SER A 223 -6.56 -23.38 0.98
C SER A 223 -6.53 -23.38 -0.55
N THR A 224 -7.39 -22.61 -1.21
CA THR A 224 -7.42 -22.55 -2.69
C THR A 224 -6.94 -21.18 -3.12
N GLU A 225 -5.62 -21.01 -3.16
CA GLU A 225 -4.98 -19.86 -3.82
C GLU A 225 -5.57 -19.73 -5.23
N GLU A 226 -6.14 -18.56 -5.56
CA GLU A 226 -6.35 -18.25 -6.97
C GLU A 226 -4.98 -18.26 -7.66
N LEU A 227 -4.94 -18.80 -8.89
CA LEU A 227 -3.70 -18.92 -9.65
C LEU A 227 -2.98 -17.56 -9.66
N PRO A 228 -1.73 -17.51 -9.19
CA PRO A 228 -1.01 -16.26 -9.06
C PRO A 228 -0.87 -15.59 -10.43
N GLN A 229 -1.25 -14.32 -10.50
CA GLN A 229 -1.10 -13.53 -11.72
C GLN A 229 0.32 -12.98 -11.74
N THR A 230 1.11 -13.41 -12.72
CA THR A 230 2.52 -12.99 -12.85
C THR A 230 2.69 -12.14 -14.10
N ILE A 231 3.30 -10.97 -13.92
CA ILE A 231 3.68 -10.10 -15.04
C ILE A 231 5.18 -9.77 -14.97
N THR A 232 5.83 -9.70 -16.13
CA THR A 232 7.19 -9.17 -16.24
C THR A 232 7.13 -7.66 -16.20
N LEU A 233 7.76 -6.95 -15.25
CA LEU A 233 7.78 -5.49 -15.21
C LEU A 233 8.89 -4.90 -16.08
N SER A 234 10.07 -5.53 -16.06
CA SER A 234 11.27 -5.07 -16.76
C SER A 234 12.10 -6.25 -17.23
N GLN A 235 12.85 -6.06 -18.31
CA GLN A 235 13.73 -7.09 -18.86
C GLN A 235 14.98 -6.44 -19.45
N TYR A 236 16.11 -7.08 -19.19
CA TYR A 236 17.40 -6.78 -19.79
C TYR A 236 18.03 -8.08 -20.31
N THR A 237 18.69 -8.00 -21.46
CA THR A 237 19.44 -9.12 -22.03
C THR A 237 20.76 -8.60 -22.59
N HIS A 238 21.86 -9.20 -22.14
CA HIS A 238 23.21 -8.94 -22.63
C HIS A 238 23.73 -10.15 -23.39
N HIS A 239 23.98 -9.97 -24.69
CA HIS A 239 24.60 -10.98 -25.53
C HIS A 239 26.12 -10.84 -25.47
N ILE A 240 26.83 -11.94 -25.24
CA ILE A 240 28.29 -11.94 -25.19
C ILE A 240 28.81 -12.17 -26.61
N GLU A 241 29.15 -11.06 -27.27
CA GLU A 241 29.59 -11.06 -28.68
C GLU A 241 30.99 -11.68 -28.86
N ASN A 242 31.87 -11.49 -27.87
CA ASN A 242 33.23 -12.00 -27.92
C ASN A 242 33.32 -13.36 -27.21
N LYS A 243 33.01 -14.42 -27.94
CA LYS A 243 33.15 -15.83 -27.49
C LYS A 243 34.61 -16.27 -27.25
N LYS A 244 35.59 -15.35 -27.33
CA LYS A 244 36.96 -15.65 -26.89
C LYS A 244 36.94 -15.93 -25.39
N ARG A 245 37.68 -16.96 -24.98
CA ARG A 245 37.78 -17.40 -23.58
C ARG A 245 38.28 -16.25 -22.70
N GLN A 246 37.37 -15.55 -22.05
CA GLN A 246 37.71 -14.61 -20.98
C GLN A 246 37.61 -15.33 -19.64
N PRO A 247 38.55 -15.07 -18.71
CA PRO A 247 38.51 -15.67 -17.38
C PRO A 247 37.32 -15.15 -16.55
N GLU A 248 36.85 -13.93 -16.83
CA GLU A 248 35.66 -13.38 -16.21
C GLU A 248 34.88 -12.45 -17.14
N TYR A 249 33.59 -12.30 -16.85
CA TYR A 249 32.68 -11.35 -17.47
C TYR A 249 31.99 -10.54 -16.38
N GLU A 250 32.20 -9.22 -16.36
CA GLU A 250 31.44 -8.29 -15.52
C GLU A 250 30.32 -7.65 -16.37
N ILE A 251 29.07 -7.92 -16.02
CA ILE A 251 27.90 -7.40 -16.73
C ILE A 251 27.15 -6.47 -15.80
N LYS A 252 26.99 -5.21 -16.23
CA LYS A 252 26.23 -4.19 -15.52
C LYS A 252 24.94 -3.90 -16.26
N PHE A 253 23.83 -3.85 -15.54
CA PHE A 253 22.51 -3.66 -16.13
C PHE A 253 21.59 -2.81 -15.26
N LYS A 254 20.55 -2.27 -15.88
CA LYS A 254 19.50 -1.48 -15.23
C LYS A 254 18.16 -2.13 -15.52
N LEU A 255 17.27 -2.12 -14.54
CA LEU A 255 15.92 -2.69 -14.64
C LEU A 255 14.88 -1.59 -14.33
N PRO A 256 14.59 -0.68 -15.27
CA PRO A 256 13.60 0.35 -15.05
C PRO A 256 12.21 -0.28 -14.91
N ILE A 257 11.59 -0.13 -13.74
CA ILE A 257 10.24 -0.65 -13.44
C ILE A 257 9.15 0.20 -14.12
N SER A 258 9.37 1.51 -14.19
CA SER A 258 8.40 2.51 -14.63
C SER A 258 8.51 2.86 -16.12
N GLY A 259 8.90 1.92 -16.98
CA GLY A 259 9.07 2.15 -18.43
C GLY A 259 7.77 2.49 -19.17
N ASN A 260 7.58 1.98 -20.38
CA ASN A 260 6.39 2.27 -21.22
C ASN A 260 5.06 1.68 -20.69
N ARG A 261 5.01 1.23 -19.43
CA ARG A 261 3.85 0.54 -18.87
C ARG A 261 2.93 1.52 -18.13
N PRO A 262 1.61 1.39 -18.28
CA PRO A 262 0.66 2.15 -17.47
C PRO A 262 0.86 1.87 -15.98
N GLN A 263 0.78 2.91 -15.14
CA GLN A 263 0.95 2.81 -13.68
C GLN A 263 0.02 1.78 -13.02
N LYS A 264 -1.14 1.49 -13.62
CA LYS A 264 -2.12 0.52 -13.11
C LYS A 264 -1.61 -0.93 -13.01
N PHE A 265 -0.49 -1.25 -13.67
CA PHE A 265 0.12 -2.58 -13.62
C PHE A 265 1.21 -2.70 -12.56
N ILE A 266 1.83 -1.59 -12.15
CA ILE A 266 2.94 -1.58 -11.20
C ILE A 266 2.34 -1.40 -9.82
N LEU A 267 2.51 -2.39 -8.96
CA LEU A 267 2.00 -2.35 -7.60
C LEU A 267 3.14 -2.33 -6.60
N PRO A 268 2.97 -1.65 -5.45
CA PRO A 268 3.94 -1.76 -4.37
C PRO A 268 3.94 -3.19 -3.81
N SER A 269 5.06 -3.59 -3.23
CA SER A 269 5.15 -4.86 -2.50
C SER A 269 4.31 -4.77 -1.24
N VAL A 270 3.45 -5.75 -1.03
CA VAL A 270 2.52 -5.76 0.11
C VAL A 270 2.33 -7.19 0.57
N ASP A 271 2.56 -7.43 1.85
CA ASP A 271 2.20 -8.66 2.55
C ASP A 271 0.98 -8.37 3.43
N SER A 272 -0.19 -8.89 3.04
CA SER A 272 -1.44 -8.72 3.78
C SER A 272 -2.25 -10.00 3.83
N SER A 273 -3.19 -10.08 4.77
CA SER A 273 -4.12 -11.22 4.89
C SER A 273 -5.16 -11.31 3.77
N HIS A 274 -5.23 -10.30 2.88
CA HIS A 274 -6.23 -10.23 1.81
C HIS A 274 -5.65 -10.38 0.41
N PHE A 275 -4.39 -9.97 0.24
CA PHE A 275 -3.63 -10.13 -0.99
C PHE A 275 -2.14 -10.03 -0.69
N ASP A 276 -1.34 -10.65 -1.55
CA ASP A 276 0.12 -10.62 -1.50
C ASP A 276 0.67 -10.18 -2.85
N ILE A 277 1.60 -9.23 -2.84
CA ILE A 277 2.27 -8.68 -4.00
C ILE A 277 3.77 -8.82 -3.80
N GLN A 278 4.36 -9.76 -4.53
CA GLN A 278 5.76 -10.12 -4.43
C GLN A 278 6.51 -9.73 -5.69
N HIS A 279 7.77 -9.34 -5.53
CA HIS A 279 8.65 -9.01 -6.64
C HIS A 279 9.95 -9.81 -6.60
N THR A 280 10.43 -10.18 -7.76
CA THR A 280 11.64 -11.00 -7.90
C THR A 280 12.40 -10.63 -9.15
N ILE A 281 13.72 -10.50 -9.02
CA ILE A 281 14.63 -10.44 -10.16
C ILE A 281 15.05 -11.87 -10.47
N LYS A 282 14.66 -12.36 -11.64
CA LYS A 282 15.12 -13.65 -12.17
C LYS A 282 16.30 -13.41 -13.10
N ILE A 283 17.44 -14.00 -12.79
CA ILE A 283 18.63 -13.99 -13.64
C ILE A 283 18.74 -15.34 -14.35
N THR A 284 18.92 -15.30 -15.66
CA THR A 284 19.10 -16.48 -16.52
C THR A 284 20.44 -16.37 -17.23
N ILE A 285 21.30 -17.38 -17.06
CA ILE A 285 22.59 -17.51 -17.74
C ILE A 285 22.46 -18.64 -18.74
N LYS A 286 22.59 -18.33 -20.03
CA LYS A 286 22.60 -19.36 -21.08
C LYS A 286 24.04 -19.61 -21.52
N TYR A 287 24.45 -20.87 -21.56
CA TYR A 287 25.81 -21.28 -21.86
C TYR A 287 25.85 -22.61 -22.62
N GLN A 288 27.01 -22.92 -23.21
CA GLN A 288 27.28 -24.15 -23.95
C GLN A 288 28.61 -24.73 -23.49
N LEU A 289 28.70 -26.05 -23.45
CA LEU A 289 30.00 -26.73 -23.33
C LEU A 289 30.59 -26.90 -24.73
N GLU A 290 31.89 -26.75 -24.87
CA GLU A 290 32.57 -26.85 -26.17
C GLU A 290 32.37 -28.21 -26.87
N GLU A 291 32.26 -29.28 -26.09
CA GLU A 291 32.03 -30.65 -26.58
C GLU A 291 30.55 -30.99 -26.77
N ASN A 292 29.64 -30.12 -26.34
CA ASN A 292 28.20 -30.36 -26.39
C ASN A 292 27.47 -29.19 -27.08
N PRO A 293 26.92 -29.40 -28.29
CA PRO A 293 26.22 -28.33 -29.02
C PRO A 293 24.90 -27.91 -28.36
N PHE A 294 24.41 -28.63 -27.35
CA PHE A 294 23.18 -28.28 -26.66
C PHE A 294 23.41 -27.16 -25.64
N ALA A 295 22.73 -26.04 -25.85
CA ALA A 295 22.72 -24.94 -24.90
C ALA A 295 22.03 -25.33 -23.60
N GLN A 296 22.69 -25.03 -22.49
CA GLN A 296 22.21 -25.17 -21.14
C GLN A 296 21.80 -23.79 -20.59
N SER A 297 20.94 -23.80 -19.59
CA SER A 297 20.50 -22.58 -18.93
C SER A 297 20.44 -22.78 -17.43
N TYR A 298 21.10 -21.89 -16.70
CA TYR A 298 20.97 -21.79 -15.26
C TYR A 298 20.12 -20.57 -14.89
N GLN A 299 19.29 -20.71 -13.86
CA GLN A 299 18.42 -19.64 -13.39
C GLN A 299 18.46 -19.55 -11.88
N PHE A 300 18.45 -18.33 -11.36
CA PHE A 300 18.28 -18.06 -9.94
C PHE A 300 17.47 -16.78 -9.73
N GLU A 301 16.93 -16.63 -8.53
CA GLU A 301 15.95 -15.60 -8.20
C GLU A 301 16.42 -14.80 -6.99
N VAL A 302 16.27 -13.47 -7.08
CA VAL A 302 16.58 -12.54 -6.01
C VAL A 302 15.29 -11.82 -5.62
N PRO A 303 14.75 -12.03 -4.40
CA PRO A 303 13.57 -11.32 -3.94
C PRO A 303 13.89 -9.83 -3.74
N ILE A 304 13.00 -8.98 -4.21
CA ILE A 304 13.10 -7.51 -4.10
C ILE A 304 11.78 -6.95 -3.57
N ALA A 305 11.81 -5.71 -3.09
CA ALA A 305 10.64 -4.90 -2.81
C ALA A 305 10.58 -3.71 -3.75
N ILE A 306 9.38 -3.34 -4.14
CA ILE A 306 9.08 -2.15 -4.94
C ILE A 306 8.15 -1.25 -4.12
N SER A 307 8.47 0.04 -4.04
CA SER A 307 7.56 1.06 -3.51
C SER A 307 7.08 1.97 -4.64
N THR A 308 5.79 2.27 -4.67
CA THR A 308 5.20 3.22 -5.63
C THR A 308 4.98 4.62 -5.05
N GLU A 309 5.14 4.76 -3.74
CA GLU A 309 5.01 6.04 -3.05
C GLU A 309 6.34 6.78 -3.09
N GLU A 310 6.32 8.06 -3.50
CA GLU A 310 7.44 8.96 -3.23
C GLU A 310 7.53 9.10 -1.72
N SER A 311 8.62 8.59 -1.12
CA SER A 311 8.89 8.58 0.31
C SER A 311 8.86 10.01 0.87
N SER A 312 7.66 10.45 1.21
CA SER A 312 7.35 11.67 1.94
C SER A 312 6.83 11.33 3.33
N ILE A 313 7.08 10.11 3.80
CA ILE A 313 6.99 9.76 5.20
C ILE A 313 8.30 10.21 5.88
N SER A 314 8.62 11.50 5.71
CA SER A 314 9.53 12.23 6.60
C SER A 314 8.65 13.02 7.56
N ALA A 315 7.86 12.30 8.34
CA ALA A 315 7.44 12.76 9.66
C ALA A 315 8.22 11.94 10.69
N GLU A 316 9.54 11.88 10.54
CA GLU A 316 10.37 11.66 11.72
C GLU A 316 10.08 12.84 12.65
N LEU A 317 9.49 12.55 13.81
CA LEU A 317 9.43 13.51 14.90
C LEU A 317 10.84 14.07 15.12
N PRO A 318 10.98 15.38 15.45
CA PRO A 318 12.28 15.95 15.74
C PRO A 318 13.03 15.04 16.71
N ASN A 319 14.25 14.64 16.35
CA ASN A 319 15.06 13.79 17.20
C ASN A 319 15.50 14.60 18.43
N TYR A 320 14.72 14.54 19.52
CA TYR A 320 14.97 15.27 20.76
C TYR A 320 16.22 14.78 21.52
N LEU A 321 16.92 13.74 21.03
CA LEU A 321 18.13 13.20 21.66
C LEU A 321 19.38 14.08 21.47
N GLN A 322 19.29 15.23 20.79
CA GLN A 322 20.41 16.18 20.66
C GLN A 322 20.33 17.41 21.59
N ILE A 323 19.65 17.31 22.73
CA ILE A 323 19.80 18.29 23.83
C ILE A 323 20.67 17.69 24.93
N ASN A 324 21.92 17.38 24.59
CA ASN A 324 22.98 17.19 25.56
C ASN A 324 24.23 17.84 24.97
N ASN A 325 24.31 19.17 25.09
CA ASN A 325 25.53 19.97 25.30
C ASN A 325 25.22 21.46 25.08
N GLY A 326 24.80 22.13 26.15
CA GLY A 326 24.70 23.58 26.22
C GLY A 326 24.05 24.03 27.52
N PRO A 327 24.68 24.90 28.33
CA PRO A 327 24.10 25.36 29.58
C PRO A 327 23.17 26.54 29.28
N HIS A 328 21.92 26.26 28.92
CA HIS A 328 20.87 27.27 28.91
C HIS A 328 19.64 26.72 29.63
N CYS A 329 19.56 27.01 30.92
CA CYS A 329 18.34 26.90 31.70
C CYS A 329 17.28 27.80 31.06
N PHE A 330 16.25 27.21 30.45
CA PHE A 330 15.01 27.93 30.22
C PHE A 330 14.26 28.00 31.55
N HIS A 331 13.98 29.23 32.01
CA HIS A 331 13.14 29.48 33.17
C HIS A 331 11.76 28.86 32.93
N ASN A 332 11.31 28.08 33.91
CA ASN A 332 9.95 27.58 34.03
C ASN A 332 8.93 28.70 33.75
N ALA A 333 8.22 28.61 32.63
CA ALA A 333 6.94 29.27 32.47
C ALA A 333 5.86 28.24 32.77
N GLU A 334 5.06 28.57 33.78
CA GLU A 334 3.99 27.78 34.37
C GLU A 334 3.04 27.19 33.32
N LEU A 335 2.75 25.89 33.45
CA LEU A 335 1.59 25.29 32.80
C LEU A 335 0.32 25.75 33.57
N PRO A 336 -0.78 26.12 32.88
CA PRO A 336 -2.01 26.54 33.55
C PRO A 336 -2.65 25.37 34.32
N PRO A 337 -3.35 25.64 35.44
CA PRO A 337 -3.81 24.61 36.36
C PRO A 337 -4.96 23.76 35.80
N ASN A 338 -4.93 22.48 36.18
CA ASN A 338 -6.01 21.50 36.08
C ASN A 338 -7.29 22.00 36.75
N TYR A 339 -8.41 21.98 36.02
CA TYR A 339 -9.75 22.02 36.63
C TYR A 339 -10.27 20.58 36.76
N THR A 340 -10.02 19.97 37.91
CA THR A 340 -10.80 18.83 38.39
C THR A 340 -11.44 19.21 39.72
N SER A 341 -12.74 19.55 39.67
CA SER A 341 -13.75 19.10 40.64
C SER A 341 -15.08 19.82 40.37
N LEU A 342 -16.06 19.09 39.84
CA LEU A 342 -17.48 19.37 40.09
C LEU A 342 -18.05 18.14 40.78
N THR A 343 -18.13 18.21 42.10
CA THR A 343 -19.03 17.38 42.91
C THR A 343 -20.35 18.12 43.07
N VAL A 344 -21.44 17.36 42.83
CA VAL A 344 -22.88 17.55 43.10
C VAL A 344 -23.32 18.84 43.78
#